data_AF-A0A947YXU6-F1
#
_entry.id   AF-A0A947YXU6-F1
#
_cell.length_a   1.000
_cell.length_b   1.000
_cell.length_c   1.000
_cell.angle_alpha   90.00
_cell.angle_beta   90.00
_cell.angle_gamma   90.00
#
_symmetry.space_group_name_H-M   'P 1'
#
loop_
_entity.id
_entity.type
_entity.pdbx_description
1 polymer ?
#
loop_
_entity_poly.entity_id
_entity_poly.type
_entity_poly.pdbx_seq_one_letter_code
_entity_poly.pdbx_strand_id
1 'polypeptide(L)'
;MRKLTFINIMIFMFVFNSCDFKGSGVKNTPDPNRTMESGDVFGFEKEFDLELEKIGELSLEGFIKNYAVPDSGYVQKLSYDPTGGRYFSEIQRSKLKMDINELAMFSKNGFVVSGRHGYESFGRMYLDIFKSDLPVFITADSVLHAWHRSFDEILKEFEVKYFMAELKIILKEMAGQTRALYDAAANEYKPSVKQVDEFISVARRLLQSGGETTDIGNQNEVDALTIAVFNGKISSVKIFGKDRKMDFSMFKPRGHYTESEALSDYFRAMMWLGRVDMRIYADESSKTPDTEKDILGALILSELLEKSKMYDRWKMMNNFLTIIIGQADSATFTDILEIMKSQSYGGIGKCTPKILHAIRTKFIESGAGKQAISSAIVETTQSAPRVKLPHSFTFMGQSFTMDSWAMVKSVGIKRNCSGRGCPPWMWHFPFSETMMRQDSRPIELKMDMKCSAMGLNTSIILQRRET
;
A
#
# COMPACT_ATOMS: atom_id res chain seq x y z
N MET A 1 -3.65 24.57 -38.80
CA MET A 1 -4.69 24.31 -37.78
C MET A 1 -5.44 23.02 -38.11
N ARG A 2 -5.05 21.89 -37.52
CA ARG A 2 -5.95 20.77 -37.20
C ARG A 2 -5.39 20.12 -35.92
N LYS A 3 -6.18 20.18 -34.85
CA LYS A 3 -5.85 19.67 -33.51
C LYS A 3 -5.85 18.14 -33.55
N LEU A 4 -4.74 17.50 -33.22
CA LEU A 4 -4.72 16.11 -32.76
C LEU A 4 -4.88 16.15 -31.24
N THR A 5 -6.02 15.67 -30.76
CA THR A 5 -6.29 15.48 -29.34
C THR A 5 -5.80 14.09 -28.96
N PHE A 6 -4.67 14.00 -28.25
CA PHE A 6 -4.23 12.77 -27.59
C PHE A 6 -5.02 12.61 -26.29
N ILE A 7 -5.85 11.58 -26.21
CA ILE A 7 -6.44 11.09 -24.96
C ILE A 7 -5.65 9.82 -24.61
N ASN A 8 -4.72 9.94 -23.65
CA ASN A 8 -4.04 8.80 -23.05
C ASN A 8 -4.98 8.22 -21.99
N ILE A 9 -5.52 7.03 -22.24
CA ILE A 9 -6.12 6.17 -21.22
C ILE A 9 -5.20 4.94 -21.11
N MET A 10 -4.43 4.86 -20.03
CA MET A 10 -3.78 3.61 -19.64
C MET A 10 -4.85 2.64 -19.14
N ILE A 11 -5.04 1.52 -19.83
CA ILE A 11 -5.84 0.39 -19.35
C ILE A 11 -4.86 -0.66 -18.84
N PHE A 12 -4.80 -0.86 -17.52
CA PHE A 12 -4.16 -2.02 -16.92
C PHE A 12 -5.14 -3.19 -16.93
N MET A 13 -4.78 -4.29 -17.59
CA MET A 13 -5.61 -5.50 -17.70
C MET A 13 -4.95 -6.64 -16.91
N PHE A 14 -5.61 -7.14 -15.87
CA PHE A 14 -5.22 -8.35 -15.13
C PHE A 14 -6.20 -9.47 -15.43
N VAL A 15 -5.70 -10.58 -16.00
CA VAL A 15 -6.47 -11.81 -16.21
C VAL A 15 -6.13 -12.80 -15.10
N PHE A 16 -7.13 -13.22 -14.32
CA PHE A 16 -7.00 -14.33 -13.37
C PHE A 16 -7.90 -15.48 -13.80
N ASN A 17 -7.34 -16.70 -13.85
CA ASN A 17 -8.08 -17.94 -14.08
C ASN A 17 -9.04 -18.20 -12.91
N SER A 18 -10.32 -18.37 -13.21
CA SER A 18 -11.35 -18.83 -12.26
C SER A 18 -11.56 -20.33 -12.41
N CYS A 19 -11.58 -21.08 -11.30
CA CYS A 19 -12.28 -22.36 -11.25
C CYS A 19 -13.78 -22.09 -11.05
N ASP A 20 -14.59 -22.74 -11.89
CA ASP A 20 -16.05 -22.63 -11.96
C ASP A 20 -16.76 -22.89 -10.62
N PHE A 21 -17.73 -22.03 -10.31
CA PHE A 21 -18.86 -22.41 -9.46
C PHE A 21 -20.14 -21.71 -9.94
N LYS A 22 -21.13 -22.50 -10.34
CA LYS A 22 -22.47 -22.04 -10.75
C LYS A 22 -23.21 -21.50 -9.53
N GLY A 23 -23.55 -20.21 -9.54
CA GLY A 23 -24.41 -19.56 -8.55
C GLY A 23 -25.52 -18.76 -9.23
N SER A 24 -26.77 -19.09 -8.90
CA SER A 24 -28.01 -18.53 -9.45
C SER A 24 -28.14 -17.01 -9.26
N GLY A 25 -28.56 -16.33 -10.33
CA GLY A 25 -28.73 -14.88 -10.37
C GLY A 25 -29.70 -14.34 -9.33
N VAL A 26 -29.21 -13.40 -8.52
CA VAL A 26 -30.03 -12.52 -7.68
C VAL A 26 -30.11 -11.17 -8.39
N LYS A 27 -31.32 -10.75 -8.74
CA LYS A 27 -31.59 -9.39 -9.23
C LYS A 27 -31.53 -8.43 -8.03
N ASN A 28 -30.51 -7.57 -7.99
CA ASN A 28 -30.49 -6.44 -7.07
C ASN A 28 -31.36 -5.32 -7.66
N THR A 29 -32.49 -5.03 -7.01
CA THR A 29 -33.26 -3.81 -7.27
C THR A 29 -32.63 -2.64 -6.50
N PRO A 30 -32.53 -1.43 -7.09
CA PRO A 30 -31.95 -0.28 -6.40
C PRO A 30 -32.82 0.14 -5.21
N ASP A 31 -32.19 0.46 -4.08
CA ASP A 31 -32.84 1.12 -2.94
C ASP A 31 -32.97 2.63 -3.26
N PRO A 32 -34.19 3.17 -3.41
CA PRO A 32 -34.41 4.56 -3.80
C PRO A 32 -34.11 5.58 -2.68
N ASN A 33 -33.75 5.15 -1.46
CA ASN A 33 -33.53 6.03 -0.31
C ASN A 33 -32.05 6.25 0.06
N ARG A 34 -31.10 5.97 -0.84
CA ARG A 34 -29.68 6.27 -0.59
C ARG A 34 -29.42 7.78 -0.66
N THR A 35 -29.70 8.50 0.42
CA THR A 35 -29.33 9.91 0.57
C THR A 35 -27.81 10.05 0.56
N MET A 36 -27.33 10.86 -0.39
CA MET A 36 -25.95 11.17 -0.69
C MET A 36 -25.29 11.91 0.49
N GLU A 37 -24.25 11.31 1.09
CA GLU A 37 -23.36 12.03 2.00
C GLU A 37 -22.13 12.56 1.24
N SER A 38 -21.94 13.87 1.36
CA SER A 38 -20.92 14.72 0.73
C SER A 38 -19.50 14.48 1.28
N GLY A 39 -18.97 13.28 1.10
CA GLY A 39 -17.65 12.93 1.63
C GLY A 39 -16.67 12.39 0.59
N ASP A 40 -16.86 12.76 -0.67
CA ASP A 40 -15.93 12.45 -1.76
C ASP A 40 -14.76 13.43 -1.69
N VAL A 41 -13.67 13.02 -1.04
CA VAL A 41 -12.48 13.86 -0.81
C VAL A 41 -11.82 14.28 -2.12
N PHE A 42 -11.96 13.48 -3.19
CA PHE A 42 -11.28 13.71 -4.47
C PHE A 42 -12.21 13.88 -5.68
N GLY A 43 -13.53 13.75 -5.50
CA GLY A 43 -14.53 13.93 -6.55
C GLY A 43 -14.60 12.76 -7.55
N PHE A 44 -14.14 11.57 -7.17
CA PHE A 44 -14.13 10.38 -8.04
C PHE A 44 -15.17 9.34 -7.65
N GLU A 45 -15.65 9.36 -6.40
CA GLU A 45 -16.52 8.32 -5.87
C GLU A 45 -17.85 8.28 -6.62
N LYS A 46 -18.43 9.45 -6.89
CA LYS A 46 -19.73 9.53 -7.57
C LYS A 46 -19.66 8.98 -8.99
N GLU A 47 -18.72 9.47 -9.80
CA GLU A 47 -18.54 9.05 -11.18
C GLU A 47 -18.18 7.56 -11.25
N PHE A 48 -17.33 7.08 -10.34
CA PHE A 48 -16.96 5.67 -10.28
C PHE A 48 -18.14 4.78 -9.88
N ASP A 49 -18.92 5.15 -8.86
CA ASP A 49 -20.09 4.37 -8.45
C ASP A 49 -21.15 4.35 -9.56
N LEU A 50 -21.34 5.45 -10.29
CA LEU A 50 -22.22 5.50 -11.46
C LEU A 50 -21.75 4.55 -12.58
N GLU A 51 -20.46 4.49 -12.87
CA GLU A 51 -19.92 3.53 -13.84
C GLU A 51 -20.01 2.09 -13.33
N LEU A 52 -19.75 1.86 -12.04
CA LEU A 52 -19.86 0.54 -11.43
C LEU A 52 -21.31 0.04 -11.43
N GLU A 53 -22.30 0.90 -11.21
CA GLU A 53 -23.73 0.58 -11.32
C GLU A 53 -24.15 0.24 -12.75
N LYS A 54 -23.61 0.95 -13.75
CA LYS A 54 -23.86 0.65 -15.17
C LYS A 54 -23.32 -0.73 -15.56
N ILE A 55 -22.11 -1.05 -15.07
CA ILE A 55 -21.41 -2.28 -15.41
C ILE A 55 -21.98 -3.48 -14.62
N GLY A 56 -22.33 -3.26 -13.35
CA GLY A 56 -22.75 -4.30 -12.41
C GLY A 56 -21.63 -5.26 -12.03
N GLU A 57 -21.98 -6.34 -11.32
CA GLU A 57 -21.03 -7.43 -11.08
C GLU A 57 -20.87 -8.27 -12.35
N LEU A 58 -19.65 -8.29 -12.90
CA LEU A 58 -19.31 -9.12 -14.03
C LEU A 58 -18.72 -10.45 -13.55
N SER A 59 -19.39 -11.56 -13.86
CA SER A 59 -18.73 -12.86 -13.84
C SER A 59 -17.62 -12.89 -14.89
N LEU A 60 -16.64 -13.80 -14.76
CA LEU A 60 -15.63 -13.98 -15.81
C LEU A 60 -16.30 -14.26 -17.17
N GLU A 61 -17.33 -15.09 -17.19
CA GLU A 61 -18.12 -15.37 -18.39
C GLU A 61 -18.85 -14.14 -18.91
N GLY A 62 -19.40 -13.29 -18.03
CA GLY A 62 -20.05 -12.04 -18.39
C GLY A 62 -19.06 -10.99 -18.91
N PHE A 63 -17.88 -10.91 -18.32
CA PHE A 63 -16.78 -10.08 -18.79
C PHE A 63 -16.33 -10.53 -20.18
N ILE A 64 -16.08 -11.84 -20.36
CA ILE A 64 -15.79 -12.41 -21.67
C ILE A 64 -16.96 -12.16 -22.61
N LYS A 65 -18.23 -12.27 -22.21
CA LYS A 65 -19.34 -12.00 -23.13
C LYS A 65 -19.41 -10.52 -23.56
N ASN A 66 -19.16 -9.59 -22.65
CA ASN A 66 -19.32 -8.15 -22.88
C ASN A 66 -18.08 -7.50 -23.51
N TYR A 67 -16.90 -8.06 -23.24
CA TYR A 67 -15.60 -7.53 -23.64
C TYR A 67 -14.71 -8.56 -24.33
N ALA A 68 -15.20 -9.79 -24.60
CA ALA A 68 -14.57 -10.60 -25.63
C ALA A 68 -14.65 -9.75 -26.87
N VAL A 69 -13.48 -9.43 -27.36
CA VAL A 69 -13.34 -8.90 -28.69
C VAL A 69 -13.81 -10.03 -29.60
N PRO A 70 -15.00 -9.91 -30.24
CA PRO A 70 -15.57 -10.99 -31.04
C PRO A 70 -14.69 -11.11 -32.26
N ASP A 71 -13.83 -12.14 -32.29
CA ASP A 71 -12.56 -12.11 -33.00
C ASP A 71 -11.75 -10.86 -32.63
N SER A 72 -10.73 -11.00 -31.79
CA SER A 72 -9.81 -9.91 -31.46
C SER A 72 -9.11 -9.25 -32.63
N GLY A 73 -9.39 -9.67 -33.86
CA GLY A 73 -8.65 -9.29 -35.05
C GLY A 73 -7.16 -9.55 -34.85
N TYR A 74 -6.77 -10.40 -33.88
CA TYR A 74 -5.38 -10.78 -33.72
C TYR A 74 -5.01 -11.48 -35.01
N VAL A 75 -4.08 -10.84 -35.70
CA VAL A 75 -3.58 -11.28 -36.99
C VAL A 75 -3.00 -12.68 -36.78
N GLN A 76 -3.75 -13.72 -37.18
CA GLN A 76 -3.35 -15.13 -37.01
C GLN A 76 -2.04 -15.44 -37.75
N LYS A 77 -1.75 -14.64 -38.78
CA LYS A 77 -0.53 -14.69 -39.58
C LYS A 77 -0.27 -13.33 -40.19
N LEU A 78 0.97 -12.86 -40.12
CA LEU A 78 1.39 -11.60 -40.74
C LEU A 78 1.01 -11.58 -42.23
N SER A 79 0.54 -10.41 -42.69
CA SER A 79 0.26 -10.16 -44.11
C SER A 79 1.52 -9.93 -44.94
N TYR A 80 2.69 -9.88 -44.31
CA TYR A 80 3.99 -9.63 -44.91
C TYR A 80 5.06 -10.51 -44.28
N ASP A 81 6.18 -10.67 -44.98
CA ASP A 81 7.38 -11.31 -44.43
C ASP A 81 8.23 -10.25 -43.70
N PRO A 82 8.37 -10.34 -42.36
CA PRO A 82 9.12 -9.34 -41.60
C PRO A 82 10.63 -9.41 -41.87
N THR A 83 11.15 -10.51 -42.41
CA THR A 83 12.57 -10.64 -42.78
C THR A 83 12.92 -9.92 -44.09
N GLY A 84 11.92 -9.56 -44.89
CA GLY A 84 12.05 -8.73 -46.09
C GLY A 84 12.17 -7.23 -45.81
N GLY A 85 12.18 -6.82 -44.53
CA GLY A 85 12.32 -5.43 -44.13
C GLY A 85 13.64 -4.80 -44.59
N ARG A 86 13.58 -3.52 -44.97
CA ARG A 86 14.79 -2.76 -45.32
C ARG A 86 15.75 -2.76 -44.10
N TYR A 87 17.01 -3.08 -44.35
CA TYR A 87 18.08 -3.19 -43.36
C TYR A 87 18.04 -4.41 -42.42
N PHE A 88 17.24 -5.45 -42.73
CA PHE A 88 17.22 -6.67 -41.92
C PHE A 88 18.58 -7.38 -41.86
N SER A 89 19.34 -7.37 -42.95
CA SER A 89 20.65 -8.04 -43.02
C SER A 89 21.70 -7.39 -42.10
N GLU A 90 21.57 -6.09 -41.89
CA GLU A 90 22.41 -5.24 -41.06
C GLU A 90 22.14 -5.54 -39.58
N ILE A 91 20.87 -5.76 -39.20
CA ILE A 91 20.50 -6.26 -37.87
C ILE A 91 21.16 -7.63 -37.61
N GLN A 92 21.11 -8.56 -38.57
CA GLN A 92 21.71 -9.89 -38.42
C GLN A 92 23.26 -9.88 -38.40
N ARG A 93 23.89 -8.82 -38.92
CA ARG A 93 25.34 -8.60 -38.84
C ARG A 93 25.77 -7.87 -37.57
N SER A 94 24.83 -7.20 -36.90
CA SER A 94 25.09 -6.45 -35.69
C SER A 94 25.30 -7.36 -34.48
N LYS A 95 25.71 -6.75 -33.35
CA LYS A 95 25.76 -7.44 -32.05
C LYS A 95 24.37 -7.86 -31.55
N LEU A 96 23.30 -7.27 -32.09
CA LEU A 96 21.90 -7.53 -31.74
C LEU A 96 21.25 -8.59 -32.64
N LYS A 97 22.05 -9.41 -33.34
CA LYS A 97 21.54 -10.46 -34.21
C LYS A 97 20.61 -11.41 -33.46
N MET A 98 19.56 -11.83 -34.14
CA MET A 98 18.59 -12.78 -33.60
C MET A 98 19.14 -14.20 -33.76
N ASP A 99 18.93 -15.06 -32.77
CA ASP A 99 19.24 -16.48 -32.90
C ASP A 99 18.13 -17.22 -33.68
N ILE A 100 18.30 -18.52 -33.91
CA ILE A 100 17.37 -19.33 -34.70
C ILE A 100 15.96 -19.34 -34.09
N ASN A 101 15.84 -19.36 -32.76
CA ASN A 101 14.55 -19.39 -32.08
C ASN A 101 13.90 -18.01 -32.13
N GLU A 102 14.68 -16.95 -31.92
CA GLU A 102 14.22 -15.57 -31.99
C GLU A 102 13.77 -15.19 -33.41
N LEU A 103 14.51 -15.65 -34.43
CA LEU A 103 14.13 -15.50 -35.83
C LEU A 103 12.80 -16.21 -36.13
N ALA A 104 12.61 -17.43 -35.62
CA ALA A 104 11.34 -18.15 -35.81
C ALA A 104 10.17 -17.40 -35.16
N MET A 105 10.38 -16.83 -33.96
CA MET A 105 9.37 -15.99 -33.30
C MET A 105 9.11 -14.69 -34.06
N PHE A 106 10.16 -14.03 -34.54
CA PHE A 106 10.07 -12.80 -35.33
C PHE A 106 9.30 -13.04 -36.64
N SER A 107 9.63 -14.10 -37.38
CA SER A 107 8.92 -14.47 -38.61
C SER A 107 7.44 -14.81 -38.38
N LYS A 108 7.09 -15.33 -37.20
CA LYS A 108 5.71 -15.65 -36.84
C LYS A 108 4.92 -14.42 -36.37
N ASN A 109 5.53 -13.60 -35.51
CA ASN A 109 4.83 -12.57 -34.74
C ASN A 109 5.08 -11.13 -35.24
N GLY A 110 6.12 -10.91 -36.05
CA GLY A 110 6.56 -9.60 -36.52
C GLY A 110 7.41 -8.83 -35.50
N PHE A 111 7.58 -9.38 -34.30
CA PHE A 111 8.44 -8.88 -33.25
C PHE A 111 8.99 -10.05 -32.43
N VAL A 112 10.09 -9.81 -31.72
CA VAL A 112 10.66 -10.76 -30.77
C VAL A 112 11.20 -10.01 -29.56
N VAL A 113 11.06 -10.60 -28.38
CA VAL A 113 11.66 -10.11 -27.14
C VAL A 113 12.86 -10.98 -26.83
N SER A 114 14.06 -10.39 -26.86
CA SER A 114 15.30 -11.11 -26.61
C SER A 114 15.75 -10.92 -25.17
N GLY A 115 15.81 -12.02 -24.40
CA GLY A 115 16.40 -12.02 -23.07
C GLY A 115 17.94 -12.07 -23.08
N ARG A 116 18.57 -12.32 -24.25
CA ARG A 116 20.04 -12.40 -24.38
C ARG A 116 20.71 -11.05 -24.33
N HIS A 117 20.00 -9.99 -24.71
CA HIS A 117 20.52 -8.62 -24.79
C HIS A 117 20.12 -7.82 -23.55
N GLY A 118 20.49 -8.31 -22.37
CA GLY A 118 20.32 -7.57 -21.13
C GLY A 118 21.27 -6.38 -21.06
N TYR A 119 20.74 -5.20 -20.72
CA TYR A 119 21.52 -3.98 -20.52
C TYR A 119 21.36 -3.46 -19.09
N GLU A 120 22.40 -2.80 -18.59
CA GLU A 120 22.37 -2.14 -17.27
C GLU A 120 21.45 -0.91 -17.25
N SER A 121 21.25 -0.26 -18.42
CA SER A 121 20.36 0.90 -18.55
C SER A 121 19.83 1.04 -19.98
N PHE A 122 18.66 1.68 -20.10
CA PHE A 122 18.09 2.06 -21.39
C PHE A 122 19.02 2.97 -22.20
N GLY A 123 19.69 3.91 -21.53
CA GLY A 123 20.63 4.82 -22.19
C GLY A 123 21.79 4.08 -22.87
N ARG A 124 22.32 3.04 -22.22
CA ARG A 124 23.37 2.21 -22.82
C ARG A 124 22.85 1.41 -24.01
N MET A 125 21.66 0.81 -23.88
CA MET A 125 21.00 0.08 -24.96
C MET A 125 20.80 0.97 -26.20
N TYR A 126 20.24 2.17 -26.02
CA TYR A 126 20.02 3.10 -27.13
C TYR A 126 21.32 3.56 -27.79
N LEU A 127 22.36 3.83 -27.00
CA LEU A 127 23.67 4.21 -27.53
C LEU A 127 24.30 3.08 -28.35
N ASP A 128 24.18 1.82 -27.93
CA ASP A 128 24.75 0.70 -28.65
C ASP A 128 23.98 0.38 -29.95
N ILE A 129 22.66 0.56 -29.97
CA ILE A 129 21.84 0.52 -31.19
C ILE A 129 22.29 1.64 -32.14
N PHE A 130 22.41 2.88 -31.64
CA PHE A 130 22.82 4.04 -32.42
C PHE A 130 24.23 3.85 -33.03
N LYS A 131 25.19 3.38 -32.22
CA LYS A 131 26.56 3.09 -32.67
C LYS A 131 26.66 1.95 -33.68
N SER A 132 25.63 1.11 -33.77
CA SER A 132 25.55 0.03 -34.75
C SER A 132 24.83 0.47 -36.03
N ASP A 133 24.56 1.77 -36.19
CA ASP A 133 23.78 2.35 -37.29
C ASP A 133 22.39 1.71 -37.46
N LEU A 134 21.81 1.23 -36.36
CA LEU A 134 20.48 0.62 -36.33
C LEU A 134 19.40 1.64 -35.92
N PRO A 135 18.13 1.46 -36.37
CA PRO A 135 17.04 2.36 -35.99
C PRO A 135 16.79 2.32 -34.48
N VAL A 136 16.89 3.47 -33.82
CA VAL A 136 16.60 3.61 -32.39
C VAL A 136 15.14 4.01 -32.18
N PHE A 137 14.41 3.21 -31.41
CA PHE A 137 13.07 3.55 -30.93
C PHE A 137 13.11 3.81 -29.42
N ILE A 138 12.86 5.05 -29.03
CA ILE A 138 12.81 5.45 -27.62
C ILE A 138 11.38 5.26 -27.11
N THR A 139 11.22 4.43 -26.08
CA THR A 139 9.91 4.15 -25.48
C THR A 139 9.62 5.12 -24.35
N ALA A 140 8.33 5.39 -24.10
CA ALA A 140 7.92 6.14 -22.92
C ALA A 140 8.41 5.48 -21.62
N ASP A 141 8.44 4.14 -21.57
CA ASP A 141 8.90 3.36 -20.41
C ASP A 141 10.34 3.71 -20.01
N SER A 142 11.23 3.96 -20.97
CA SER A 142 12.62 4.33 -20.66
C SER A 142 12.72 5.68 -19.94
N VAL A 143 11.87 6.62 -20.31
CA VAL A 143 11.79 7.96 -19.70
C VAL A 143 11.10 7.87 -18.34
N LEU A 144 9.99 7.14 -18.25
CA LEU A 144 9.26 6.92 -16.99
C LEU A 144 10.12 6.16 -15.97
N HIS A 145 10.90 5.18 -16.42
CA HIS A 145 11.86 4.47 -15.57
C HIS A 145 12.96 5.42 -15.05
N ALA A 146 13.52 6.26 -15.92
CA ALA A 146 14.52 7.25 -15.49
C ALA A 146 13.95 8.24 -14.46
N TRP A 147 12.71 8.70 -14.68
CA TRP A 147 11.99 9.55 -13.73
C TRP A 147 11.75 8.83 -12.40
N HIS A 148 11.25 7.60 -12.43
CA HIS A 148 11.00 6.77 -11.23
C HIS A 148 12.28 6.55 -10.42
N ARG A 149 13.38 6.15 -11.07
CA ARG A 149 14.68 5.96 -10.41
C ARG A 149 15.21 7.26 -9.80
N SER A 150 14.99 8.39 -10.45
CA SER A 150 15.40 9.70 -9.92
C SER A 150 14.57 10.07 -8.69
N PHE A 151 13.27 9.85 -8.73
CA PHE A 151 12.37 10.07 -7.59
C PHE A 151 12.75 9.20 -6.39
N ASP A 152 12.97 7.90 -6.63
CA ASP A 152 13.37 6.91 -5.62
C ASP A 152 14.68 7.31 -4.92
N GLU A 153 15.71 7.70 -5.69
CA GLU A 153 16.98 8.12 -5.11
C GLU A 153 16.87 9.44 -4.33
N ILE A 154 16.09 10.41 -4.82
CA ILE A 154 15.81 11.65 -4.08
C ILE A 154 15.14 11.33 -2.74
N LEU A 155 14.08 10.51 -2.74
CA LEU A 155 13.36 10.16 -1.53
C LEU A 155 14.29 9.46 -0.53
N LYS A 156 15.03 8.45 -0.98
CA LYS A 156 16.01 7.73 -0.16
C LYS A 156 17.07 8.67 0.42
N GLU A 157 17.57 9.62 -0.35
CA GLU A 157 18.56 10.59 0.13
C GLU A 157 17.99 11.46 1.27
N PHE A 158 16.76 11.95 1.15
CA PHE A 158 16.08 12.70 2.21
C PHE A 158 15.80 11.83 3.44
N GLU A 159 15.40 10.59 3.24
CA GLU A 159 15.15 9.66 4.35
C GLU A 159 16.40 9.41 5.16
N VAL A 160 17.52 9.07 4.50
CA VAL A 160 18.81 8.78 5.14
C VAL A 160 19.40 10.03 5.79
N LYS A 161 19.42 11.17 5.09
CA LYS A 161 20.13 12.36 5.56
C LYS A 161 19.33 13.22 6.54
N TYR A 162 18.00 13.17 6.49
CA TYR A 162 17.15 14.08 7.25
C TYR A 162 16.09 13.35 8.08
N PHE A 163 15.20 12.55 7.48
CA PHE A 163 14.03 12.03 8.20
C PHE A 163 14.36 11.04 9.31
N MET A 164 15.34 10.17 9.12
CA MET A 164 15.76 9.26 10.18
C MET A 164 16.19 10.00 11.45
N ALA A 165 16.98 11.07 11.30
CA ALA A 165 17.48 11.85 12.43
C ALA A 165 16.36 12.67 13.09
N GLU A 166 15.54 13.36 12.30
CA GLU A 166 14.41 14.14 12.81
C GLU A 166 13.40 13.26 13.54
N LEU A 167 13.06 12.09 12.99
CA LEU A 167 12.12 11.18 13.63
C LEU A 167 12.65 10.66 14.99
N LYS A 168 13.95 10.34 15.06
CA LYS A 168 14.61 9.96 16.31
C LYS A 168 14.51 11.07 17.36
N ILE A 169 14.77 12.32 16.97
CA ILE A 169 14.67 13.48 17.86
C ILE A 169 13.22 13.65 18.34
N ILE A 170 12.26 13.66 17.43
CA ILE A 170 10.84 13.86 17.77
C ILE A 170 10.37 12.81 18.78
N LEU A 171 10.62 11.52 18.51
CA LEU A 171 10.17 10.45 19.40
C LEU A 171 10.90 10.46 20.75
N LYS A 172 12.19 10.79 20.78
CA LYS A 172 12.96 10.91 22.03
C LYS A 172 12.43 12.05 22.89
N GLU A 173 12.22 13.23 22.32
CA GLU A 173 11.73 14.40 23.06
C GLU A 173 10.28 14.20 23.53
N MET A 174 9.44 13.54 22.72
CA MET A 174 8.09 13.15 23.16
C MET A 174 8.13 12.13 24.30
N ALA A 175 8.98 11.10 24.22
CA ALA A 175 9.17 10.13 25.30
C ALA A 175 9.66 10.82 26.60
N GLY A 176 10.51 11.84 26.50
CA GLY A 176 10.95 12.61 27.67
C GLY A 176 9.83 13.35 28.41
N GLN A 177 8.66 13.54 27.80
CA GLN A 177 7.50 14.20 28.39
C GLN A 177 6.47 13.24 28.98
N THR A 178 6.59 11.92 28.76
CA THR A 178 5.55 10.95 29.14
C THR A 178 5.37 10.85 30.65
N ARG A 179 6.45 10.86 31.44
CA ARG A 179 6.39 10.85 32.92
C ARG A 179 5.62 12.05 33.47
N ALA A 180 5.99 13.25 33.06
CA ALA A 180 5.36 14.48 33.53
C ALA A 180 3.87 14.52 33.17
N LEU A 181 3.52 14.02 31.98
CA LEU A 181 2.13 13.91 31.55
C LEU A 181 1.36 12.86 32.36
N TYR A 182 1.99 11.72 32.68
CA TYR A 182 1.42 10.67 33.53
C TYR A 182 1.11 11.15 34.95
N ASP A 183 2.03 11.91 35.54
CA ASP A 183 1.86 12.45 36.90
C ASP A 183 0.75 13.51 36.94
N ALA A 184 0.59 14.30 35.88
CA ALA A 184 -0.46 15.31 35.74
C ALA A 184 -1.84 14.73 35.35
N ALA A 185 -1.90 13.51 34.80
CA ALA A 185 -3.14 12.91 34.33
C ALA A 185 -4.05 12.45 35.50
N ALA A 186 -5.36 12.57 35.29
CA ALA A 186 -6.35 11.95 36.18
C ALA A 186 -6.14 10.43 36.24
N ASN A 187 -6.44 9.81 37.39
CA ASN A 187 -6.16 8.39 37.62
C ASN A 187 -6.85 7.47 36.59
N GLU A 188 -8.01 7.86 36.06
CA GLU A 188 -8.73 7.14 35.00
C GLU A 188 -8.00 7.15 33.65
N TYR A 189 -7.21 8.18 33.36
CA TYR A 189 -6.51 8.34 32.07
C TYR A 189 -5.05 7.88 32.10
N LYS A 190 -4.49 7.65 33.29
CA LYS A 190 -3.14 7.09 33.47
C LYS A 190 -2.87 5.82 32.64
N PRO A 191 -3.82 4.84 32.52
CA PRO A 191 -3.63 3.68 31.64
C PRO A 191 -3.45 4.05 30.16
N SER A 192 -4.12 5.10 29.67
CA SER A 192 -3.99 5.56 28.28
C SER A 192 -2.63 6.23 28.05
N VAL A 193 -2.11 6.98 29.04
CA VAL A 193 -0.76 7.57 28.95
C VAL A 193 0.31 6.47 28.89
N LYS A 194 0.16 5.39 29.68
CA LYS A 194 1.04 4.22 29.61
C LYS A 194 1.06 3.56 28.23
N GLN A 195 -0.11 3.39 27.61
CA GLN A 195 -0.21 2.79 26.27
C GLN A 195 0.39 3.67 25.17
N VAL A 196 0.32 4.99 25.33
CA VAL A 196 1.00 5.91 24.41
C VAL A 196 2.52 5.83 24.58
N ASP A 197 3.02 5.71 25.81
CA ASP A 197 4.44 5.46 26.07
C ASP A 197 4.91 4.14 25.47
N GLU A 198 4.11 3.06 25.57
CA GLU A 198 4.37 1.78 24.90
C GLU A 198 4.47 1.96 23.37
N PHE A 199 3.52 2.69 22.78
CA PHE A 199 3.51 2.97 21.33
C PHE A 199 4.76 3.73 20.86
N ILE A 200 5.17 4.78 21.58
CA ILE A 200 6.38 5.55 21.29
C ILE A 200 7.63 4.67 21.49
N SER A 201 7.64 3.84 22.54
CA SER A 201 8.78 2.97 22.86
C SER A 201 9.02 1.91 21.79
N VAL A 202 7.96 1.30 21.25
CA VAL A 202 8.06 0.39 20.10
C VAL A 202 8.66 1.13 18.90
N ALA A 203 8.17 2.33 18.57
CA ALA A 203 8.72 3.11 17.45
C ALA A 203 10.21 3.42 17.62
N ARG A 204 10.63 3.86 18.81
CA ARG A 204 12.04 4.16 19.13
C ARG A 204 12.92 2.92 19.01
N ARG A 205 12.44 1.78 19.51
CA ARG A 205 13.15 0.50 19.44
C ARG A 205 13.26 -0.04 18.01
N LEU A 206 12.29 0.25 17.14
CA LEU A 206 12.36 -0.10 15.73
C LEU A 206 13.33 0.79 14.94
N LEU A 207 13.56 2.05 15.36
CA LEU A 207 14.50 2.99 14.70
C LEU A 207 15.98 2.77 15.01
N GLN A 208 16.26 1.99 16.05
CA GLN A 208 17.60 1.67 16.48
C GLN A 208 17.54 0.27 17.08
N SER A 209 18.01 -0.74 16.33
CA SER A 209 18.06 -2.17 16.70
C SER A 209 18.32 -2.43 18.19
N GLY A 210 17.24 -2.45 18.99
CA GLY A 210 17.23 -2.81 20.40
C GLY A 210 17.79 -1.76 21.39
N GLY A 211 17.37 -1.89 22.65
CA GLY A 211 17.91 -1.15 23.80
C GLY A 211 16.98 -0.11 24.40
N GLU A 212 16.01 0.38 23.64
CA GLU A 212 15.03 1.36 24.15
C GLU A 212 13.94 0.68 25.00
N THR A 213 13.68 1.27 26.16
CA THR A 213 12.68 0.81 27.13
C THR A 213 11.55 1.81 27.27
N THR A 214 10.40 1.30 27.70
CA THR A 214 9.29 2.14 28.15
C THR A 214 9.62 2.77 29.50
N ASP A 215 9.14 3.99 29.74
CA ASP A 215 9.34 4.69 31.01
C ASP A 215 8.22 4.33 32.01
N ILE A 216 6.97 4.39 31.57
CA ILE A 216 5.77 4.19 32.41
C ILE A 216 4.93 2.97 32.01
N GLY A 217 5.09 2.52 30.77
CA GLY A 217 4.32 1.44 30.17
C GLY A 217 4.75 0.04 30.60
N ASN A 218 4.13 -0.97 29.99
CA ASN A 218 4.48 -2.37 30.21
C ASN A 218 5.58 -2.82 29.24
N GLN A 219 6.79 -3.06 29.76
CA GLN A 219 7.92 -3.49 28.95
C GLN A 219 7.66 -4.82 28.23
N ASN A 220 6.91 -5.75 28.85
CA ASN A 220 6.60 -7.04 28.22
C ASN A 220 5.71 -6.87 26.98
N GLU A 221 4.81 -5.88 26.97
CA GLU A 221 3.97 -5.57 25.80
C GLU A 221 4.81 -4.94 24.68
N VAL A 222 5.72 -4.03 25.03
CA VAL A 222 6.69 -3.45 24.07
C VAL A 222 7.57 -4.54 23.45
N ASP A 223 8.07 -5.47 24.27
CA ASP A 223 8.86 -6.62 23.81
C ASP A 223 8.04 -7.50 22.86
N ALA A 224 6.81 -7.86 23.25
CA ALA A 224 5.91 -8.70 22.46
C ALA A 224 5.55 -8.06 21.11
N LEU A 225 5.23 -6.75 21.09
CA LEU A 225 4.94 -6.00 19.87
C LEU A 225 6.16 -5.92 18.95
N THR A 226 7.34 -5.67 19.51
CA THR A 226 8.59 -5.65 18.74
C THR A 226 8.87 -7.01 18.11
N ILE A 227 8.72 -8.10 18.89
CA ILE A 227 8.87 -9.48 18.38
C ILE A 227 7.85 -9.78 17.28
N ALA A 228 6.59 -9.35 17.44
CA ALA A 228 5.55 -9.55 16.42
C ALA A 228 5.91 -8.87 15.09
N VAL A 229 6.44 -7.64 15.15
CA VAL A 229 6.95 -6.91 13.97
C VAL A 229 8.05 -7.70 13.25
N PHE A 230 9.04 -8.22 13.97
CA PHE A 230 10.12 -9.01 13.36
C PHE A 230 9.67 -10.39 12.86
N ASN A 231 8.67 -11.00 13.50
CA ASN A 231 8.13 -12.29 13.08
C ASN A 231 7.38 -12.22 11.74
N GLY A 232 6.79 -11.08 11.41
CA GLY A 232 6.21 -10.83 10.09
C GLY A 232 5.00 -11.72 9.74
N LYS A 233 4.20 -12.10 10.73
CA LYS A 233 3.02 -12.97 10.58
C LYS A 233 1.74 -12.26 11.00
N ILE A 234 0.59 -12.76 10.56
CA ILE A 234 -0.68 -12.34 11.13
C ILE A 234 -0.74 -12.77 12.59
N SER A 235 -1.01 -11.83 13.49
CA SER A 235 -1.08 -12.09 14.94
C SER A 235 -2.06 -11.15 15.62
N SER A 236 -2.68 -11.64 16.70
CA SER A 236 -3.48 -10.82 17.60
C SER A 236 -2.58 -10.24 18.67
N VAL A 237 -2.54 -8.92 18.78
CA VAL A 237 -1.72 -8.18 19.75
C VAL A 237 -2.59 -7.19 20.51
N LYS A 238 -2.14 -6.77 21.70
CA LYS A 238 -2.82 -5.73 22.46
C LYS A 238 -2.25 -4.37 22.08
N ILE A 239 -3.09 -3.48 21.57
CA ILE A 239 -2.72 -2.10 21.21
C ILE A 239 -3.79 -1.17 21.77
N PHE A 240 -3.35 -0.12 22.50
CA PHE A 240 -4.24 0.77 23.26
C PHE A 240 -5.24 0.00 24.14
N GLY A 241 -4.77 -1.09 24.75
CA GLY A 241 -5.56 -1.94 25.64
C GLY A 241 -6.65 -2.78 24.96
N LYS A 242 -6.62 -2.91 23.63
CA LYS A 242 -7.56 -3.70 22.82
C LYS A 242 -6.83 -4.76 22.03
N ASP A 243 -7.45 -5.93 21.88
CA ASP A 243 -6.93 -6.97 21.01
C ASP A 243 -7.18 -6.57 19.54
N ARG A 244 -6.09 -6.47 18.77
CA ARG A 244 -6.09 -6.13 17.36
C ARG A 244 -5.41 -7.24 16.57
N LYS A 245 -6.10 -7.75 15.56
CA LYS A 245 -5.53 -8.67 14.58
C LYS A 245 -4.82 -7.86 13.51
N MET A 246 -3.51 -8.01 13.42
CA MET A 246 -2.67 -7.26 12.48
C MET A 246 -1.83 -8.19 11.62
N ASP A 247 -1.58 -7.79 10.38
CA ASP A 247 -0.64 -8.46 9.48
C ASP A 247 0.75 -7.82 9.60
N PHE A 248 1.63 -8.43 10.39
CA PHE A 248 2.99 -7.93 10.54
C PHE A 248 3.88 -8.21 9.32
N SER A 249 3.43 -8.98 8.31
CA SER A 249 4.20 -9.20 7.07
C SER A 249 4.44 -7.91 6.28
N MET A 250 3.62 -6.89 6.54
CA MET A 250 3.76 -5.55 5.98
C MET A 250 5.01 -4.81 6.47
N PHE A 251 5.56 -5.18 7.63
CA PHE A 251 6.76 -4.57 8.21
C PHE A 251 8.07 -5.12 7.63
N LYS A 252 8.00 -6.10 6.72
CA LYS A 252 9.19 -6.62 6.04
C LYS A 252 9.72 -5.56 5.05
N PRO A 253 10.97 -5.08 5.20
CA PRO A 253 11.57 -4.12 4.26
C PRO A 253 11.59 -4.65 2.82
N ARG A 254 11.40 -3.74 1.85
CA ARG A 254 11.37 -4.02 0.40
C ARG A 254 12.06 -2.88 -0.34
N GLY A 255 12.42 -3.10 -1.61
CA GLY A 255 13.07 -2.09 -2.45
C GLY A 255 14.36 -1.55 -1.83
N HIS A 256 14.59 -0.24 -1.90
CA HIS A 256 15.81 0.39 -1.38
C HIS A 256 15.92 0.28 0.15
N TYR A 257 14.82 0.01 0.88
CA TYR A 257 14.89 -0.20 2.33
C TYR A 257 15.68 -1.45 2.73
N THR A 258 15.99 -2.34 1.78
CA THR A 258 16.82 -3.53 1.99
C THR A 258 18.32 -3.28 1.84
N GLU A 259 18.73 -2.06 1.44
CA GLU A 259 20.13 -1.73 1.14
C GLU A 259 20.99 -1.51 2.39
N SER A 260 20.38 -1.20 3.54
CA SER A 260 21.10 -1.08 4.82
C SER A 260 20.21 -1.42 6.02
N GLU A 261 20.83 -1.78 7.14
CA GLU A 261 20.12 -2.01 8.40
C GLU A 261 19.39 -0.75 8.87
N ALA A 262 20.03 0.42 8.79
CA ALA A 262 19.43 1.70 9.16
C ALA A 262 18.15 2.01 8.36
N LEU A 263 18.14 1.72 7.05
CA LEU A 263 16.96 1.86 6.21
C LEU A 263 15.87 0.84 6.56
N SER A 264 16.27 -0.40 6.86
CA SER A 264 15.35 -1.45 7.29
C SER A 264 14.67 -1.13 8.63
N ASP A 265 15.41 -0.55 9.57
CA ASP A 265 14.91 -0.09 10.88
C ASP A 265 13.96 1.10 10.74
N TYR A 266 14.39 2.10 9.96
CA TYR A 266 13.56 3.25 9.60
C TYR A 266 12.23 2.82 8.98
N PHE A 267 12.27 1.91 8.00
CA PHE A 267 11.07 1.38 7.37
C PHE A 267 10.10 0.78 8.40
N ARG A 268 10.58 -0.09 9.32
CA ARG A 268 9.73 -0.72 10.33
C ARG A 268 9.09 0.30 11.27
N ALA A 269 9.86 1.32 11.67
CA ALA A 269 9.34 2.39 12.52
C ALA A 269 8.31 3.25 11.80
N MET A 270 8.58 3.68 10.57
CA MET A 270 7.60 4.42 9.75
C MET A 270 6.33 3.60 9.53
N MET A 271 6.47 2.30 9.29
CA MET A 271 5.35 1.38 9.17
C MET A 271 4.53 1.26 10.45
N TRP A 272 5.18 1.21 11.61
CA TRP A 272 4.51 1.22 12.91
C TRP A 272 3.72 2.51 13.10
N LEU A 273 4.36 3.66 12.88
CA LEU A 273 3.79 4.99 13.08
C LEU A 273 2.66 5.33 12.08
N GLY A 274 2.68 4.73 10.89
CA GLY A 274 1.68 4.96 9.85
C GLY A 274 0.56 3.94 9.77
N ARG A 275 0.72 2.72 10.32
CA ARG A 275 -0.33 1.69 10.28
C ARG A 275 -1.06 1.49 11.59
N VAL A 276 -0.44 1.75 12.73
CA VAL A 276 -1.12 1.63 14.01
C VAL A 276 -1.99 2.86 14.20
N ASP A 277 -3.27 2.70 13.93
CA ASP A 277 -4.27 3.77 13.90
C ASP A 277 -5.01 3.94 15.22
N MET A 278 -5.37 5.18 15.54
CA MET A 278 -6.29 5.52 16.62
C MET A 278 -7.65 5.84 16.01
N ARG A 279 -8.61 4.92 16.17
CA ARG A 279 -9.95 5.05 15.58
C ARG A 279 -10.78 5.96 16.46
N ILE A 280 -10.93 7.21 16.04
CA ILE A 280 -11.68 8.24 16.80
C ILE A 280 -13.18 8.03 16.64
N TYR A 281 -13.60 7.56 15.46
CA TYR A 281 -14.97 7.18 15.17
C TYR A 281 -15.00 5.92 14.30
N ALA A 282 -15.83 4.96 14.68
CA ALA A 282 -16.19 3.84 13.82
C ALA A 282 -17.71 3.71 13.85
N ASP A 283 -18.33 3.53 12.69
CA ASP A 283 -19.76 3.24 12.59
C ASP A 283 -20.08 1.94 13.38
N GLU A 284 -21.29 1.83 13.96
CA GLU A 284 -21.75 0.65 14.72
C GLU A 284 -21.68 -0.65 13.91
N SER A 285 -21.70 -0.55 12.58
CA SER A 285 -21.50 -1.68 11.64
C SER A 285 -20.04 -2.18 11.56
N SER A 286 -19.08 -1.44 12.14
CA SER A 286 -17.68 -1.84 12.19
C SER A 286 -17.49 -2.98 13.18
N LYS A 287 -16.93 -4.10 12.71
CA LYS A 287 -16.51 -5.24 13.57
C LYS A 287 -15.45 -4.88 14.62
N THR A 288 -14.96 -3.66 14.58
CA THR A 288 -13.89 -3.14 15.43
C THR A 288 -14.26 -1.73 15.89
N PRO A 289 -15.10 -1.60 16.94
CA PRO A 289 -15.60 -0.30 17.38
C PRO A 289 -14.46 0.61 17.85
N ASP A 290 -14.70 1.92 17.73
CA ASP A 290 -13.86 2.93 18.38
C ASP A 290 -13.97 2.81 19.90
N THR A 291 -12.93 3.23 20.60
CA THR A 291 -12.91 3.22 22.05
C THR A 291 -12.50 4.57 22.59
N GLU A 292 -12.85 4.83 23.85
CA GLU A 292 -12.37 6.02 24.55
C GLU A 292 -10.83 6.09 24.57
N LYS A 293 -10.15 4.93 24.63
CA LYS A 293 -8.69 4.83 24.61
C LYS A 293 -8.07 5.30 23.29
N ASP A 294 -8.75 5.09 22.17
CA ASP A 294 -8.24 5.52 20.85
C ASP A 294 -8.20 7.04 20.75
N ILE A 295 -9.30 7.72 21.10
CA ILE A 295 -9.34 9.19 21.10
C ILE A 295 -8.39 9.77 22.17
N LEU A 296 -8.32 9.16 23.35
CA LEU A 296 -7.34 9.56 24.38
C LEU A 296 -5.91 9.41 23.87
N GLY A 297 -5.60 8.33 23.15
CA GLY A 297 -4.30 8.12 22.53
C GLY A 297 -3.93 9.25 21.57
N ALA A 298 -4.86 9.68 20.72
CA ALA A 298 -4.62 10.76 19.75
C ALA A 298 -4.38 12.10 20.45
N LEU A 299 -5.15 12.39 21.50
CA LEU A 299 -5.01 13.61 22.29
C LEU A 299 -3.70 13.63 23.08
N ILE A 300 -3.34 12.51 23.73
CA ILE A 300 -2.11 12.37 24.51
C ILE A 300 -0.90 12.50 23.60
N LEU A 301 -0.88 11.84 22.43
CA LEU A 301 0.22 12.01 21.46
C LEU A 301 0.35 13.46 21.02
N SER A 302 -0.78 14.13 20.74
CA SER A 302 -0.78 15.53 20.30
C SER A 302 -0.29 16.48 21.40
N GLU A 303 -0.67 16.23 22.65
CA GLU A 303 -0.18 16.99 23.81
C GLU A 303 1.32 16.75 24.06
N LEU A 304 1.80 15.51 23.90
CA LEU A 304 3.24 15.20 23.98
C LEU A 304 4.03 15.92 22.89
N LEU A 305 3.49 16.01 21.67
CA LEU A 305 4.12 16.71 20.56
C LEU A 305 4.22 18.23 20.81
N GLU A 306 3.17 18.85 21.35
CA GLU A 306 3.21 20.27 21.73
C GLU A 306 4.15 20.52 22.93
N LYS A 307 4.09 19.69 23.99
CA LYS A 307 4.95 19.85 25.18
C LYS A 307 6.42 19.65 24.90
N SER A 308 6.75 18.71 24.01
CA SER A 308 8.13 18.48 23.55
C SER A 308 8.61 19.56 22.57
N LYS A 309 7.74 20.48 22.13
CA LYS A 309 8.02 21.52 21.13
C LYS A 309 8.48 20.94 19.78
N MET A 310 8.02 19.74 19.46
CA MET A 310 8.42 19.01 18.25
C MET A 310 7.43 19.16 17.09
N TYR A 311 6.30 19.86 17.30
CA TYR A 311 5.28 20.06 16.27
C TYR A 311 5.83 20.62 14.95
N ASP A 312 6.67 21.66 15.00
CA ASP A 312 7.18 22.29 13.77
C ASP A 312 8.11 21.35 12.98
N ARG A 313 8.91 20.53 13.67
CA ARG A 313 9.77 19.51 13.05
C ARG A 313 8.93 18.41 12.40
N TRP A 314 7.95 17.88 13.13
CA TRP A 314 7.01 16.89 12.61
C TRP A 314 6.24 17.47 11.40
N LYS A 315 5.74 18.70 11.50
CA LYS A 315 4.99 19.38 10.42
C LYS A 315 5.83 19.54 9.16
N MET A 316 7.11 19.89 9.30
CA MET A 316 8.02 19.98 8.16
C MET A 316 8.18 18.64 7.45
N MET A 317 8.36 17.54 8.20
CA MET A 317 8.41 16.18 7.62
C MET A 317 7.10 15.82 6.92
N ASN A 318 5.96 16.02 7.59
CA ASN A 318 4.65 15.71 7.05
C ASN A 318 4.35 16.50 5.77
N ASN A 319 4.69 17.79 5.74
CA ASN A 319 4.50 18.64 4.56
C ASN A 319 5.35 18.18 3.38
N PHE A 320 6.61 17.79 3.61
CA PHE A 320 7.45 17.25 2.55
C PHE A 320 6.84 15.97 1.97
N LEU A 321 6.45 15.01 2.82
CA LEU A 321 5.83 13.77 2.36
C LEU A 321 4.52 14.05 1.63
N THR A 322 3.74 15.03 2.08
CA THR A 322 2.50 15.45 1.40
C THR A 322 2.77 15.98 -0.01
N ILE A 323 3.85 16.73 -0.22
CA ILE A 323 4.23 17.26 -1.54
C ILE A 323 4.68 16.14 -2.48
N ILE A 324 5.43 15.16 -1.96
CA ILE A 324 6.09 14.14 -2.77
C ILE A 324 5.19 12.92 -3.04
N ILE A 325 4.36 12.52 -2.06
CA ILE A 325 3.59 11.28 -2.08
C ILE A 325 2.07 11.56 -2.11
N GLY A 326 1.64 12.69 -1.54
CA GLY A 326 0.23 13.08 -1.43
C GLY A 326 -0.29 13.10 0.00
N GLN A 327 -1.52 13.58 0.18
CA GLN A 327 -2.14 13.73 1.50
C GLN A 327 -2.36 12.38 2.19
N ALA A 328 -2.20 12.37 3.52
CA ALA A 328 -2.48 11.21 4.35
C ALA A 328 -3.98 10.86 4.34
N ASP A 329 -4.28 9.57 4.31
CA ASP A 329 -5.66 9.03 4.37
C ASP A 329 -6.22 9.00 5.81
N SER A 330 -5.51 9.58 6.76
CA SER A 330 -5.90 9.68 8.17
C SER A 330 -5.73 11.11 8.66
N ALA A 331 -6.34 11.44 9.80
CA ALA A 331 -6.13 12.72 10.45
C ALA A 331 -4.68 12.85 10.89
N THR A 332 -4.19 14.08 10.84
CA THR A 332 -2.84 14.47 11.18
C THR A 332 -2.81 15.18 12.53
N PHE A 333 -1.61 15.43 13.09
CA PHE A 333 -1.50 16.20 14.32
C PHE A 333 -2.07 17.61 14.19
N THR A 334 -1.98 18.22 13.00
CA THR A 334 -2.57 19.55 12.77
C THR A 334 -4.07 19.54 13.01
N ASP A 335 -4.78 18.54 12.48
CA ASP A 335 -6.23 18.41 12.65
C ASP A 335 -6.62 18.23 14.11
N ILE A 336 -5.92 17.34 14.82
CA ILE A 336 -6.20 17.06 16.24
C ILE A 336 -5.92 18.30 17.11
N LEU A 337 -4.80 18.99 16.87
CA LEU A 337 -4.42 20.18 17.63
C LEU A 337 -5.38 21.36 17.41
N GLU A 338 -5.86 21.56 16.18
CA GLU A 338 -6.88 22.58 15.89
C GLU A 338 -8.21 22.28 16.61
N ILE A 339 -8.64 21.02 16.62
CA ILE A 339 -9.84 20.59 17.33
C ILE A 339 -9.66 20.77 18.85
N MET A 340 -8.53 20.36 19.41
CA MET A 340 -8.20 20.55 20.83
C MET A 340 -8.29 22.02 21.25
N LYS A 341 -7.75 22.93 20.42
CA LYS A 341 -7.82 24.38 20.63
C LYS A 341 -9.26 24.88 20.58
N SER A 342 -10.05 24.44 19.61
CA SER A 342 -11.46 24.84 19.47
C SER A 342 -12.34 24.41 20.65
N GLN A 343 -12.04 23.28 21.29
CA GLN A 343 -12.81 22.72 22.40
C GLN A 343 -12.24 23.06 23.79
N SER A 344 -11.23 23.94 23.86
CA SER A 344 -10.58 24.32 25.13
C SER A 344 -10.11 23.12 25.96
N TYR A 345 -9.51 22.11 25.31
CA TYR A 345 -9.14 20.81 25.90
C TYR A 345 -8.36 20.91 27.23
N GLY A 346 -7.56 21.96 27.42
CA GLY A 346 -6.91 22.25 28.70
C GLY A 346 -5.85 21.25 29.17
N GLY A 347 -5.61 20.18 28.40
CA GLY A 347 -4.69 19.09 28.68
C GLY A 347 -5.36 17.89 29.36
N ILE A 348 -4.71 16.72 29.30
CA ILE A 348 -5.25 15.45 29.81
C ILE A 348 -5.64 15.49 31.30
N GLY A 349 -4.94 16.29 32.11
CA GLY A 349 -5.25 16.47 33.53
C GLY A 349 -6.55 17.24 33.82
N LYS A 350 -7.07 17.97 32.82
CA LYS A 350 -8.34 18.72 32.88
C LYS A 350 -9.41 18.13 31.95
N CYS A 351 -9.09 17.06 31.24
CA CYS A 351 -10.03 16.39 30.37
C CYS A 351 -11.19 15.85 31.20
N THR A 352 -12.41 16.07 30.72
CA THR A 352 -13.63 15.49 31.30
C THR A 352 -14.35 14.70 30.22
N PRO A 353 -15.22 13.73 30.56
CA PRO A 353 -16.01 13.01 29.57
C PRO A 353 -16.81 13.93 28.63
N LYS A 354 -17.26 15.09 29.13
CA LYS A 354 -17.96 16.10 28.32
C LYS A 354 -17.05 16.74 27.28
N ILE A 355 -15.82 17.10 27.64
CA ILE A 355 -14.83 17.65 26.70
C ILE A 355 -14.45 16.60 25.67
N LEU A 356 -14.23 15.36 26.11
CA LEU A 356 -13.86 14.26 25.22
C LEU A 356 -14.95 13.97 24.18
N HIS A 357 -16.22 13.97 24.61
CA HIS A 357 -17.36 13.86 23.71
C HIS A 357 -17.44 15.03 22.72
N ALA A 358 -17.24 16.27 23.19
CA ALA A 358 -17.26 17.44 22.32
C ALA A 358 -16.14 17.41 21.25
N ILE A 359 -14.93 16.97 21.63
CA ILE A 359 -13.82 16.75 20.69
C ILE A 359 -14.18 15.70 19.66
N ARG A 360 -14.75 14.56 20.08
CA ARG A 360 -15.18 13.50 19.17
C ARG A 360 -16.20 14.00 18.16
N THR A 361 -17.23 14.70 18.63
CA THR A 361 -18.27 15.29 17.77
C THR A 361 -17.64 16.27 16.77
N LYS A 362 -16.76 17.16 17.23
CA LYS A 362 -16.11 18.14 16.36
C LYS A 362 -15.19 17.48 15.32
N PHE A 363 -14.52 16.40 15.69
CA PHE A 363 -13.70 15.61 14.78
C PHE A 363 -14.55 15.00 13.67
N ILE A 364 -15.69 14.40 14.01
CA ILE A 364 -16.61 13.84 13.01
C ILE A 364 -17.15 14.93 12.08
N GLU A 365 -17.58 16.07 12.63
CA GLU A 365 -18.07 17.22 11.86
C GLU A 365 -17.03 17.80 10.89
N SER A 366 -15.75 17.77 11.28
CA SER A 366 -14.66 18.29 10.43
C SER A 366 -14.40 17.43 9.18
N GLY A 367 -14.87 16.18 9.16
CA GLY A 367 -14.52 15.20 8.13
C GLY A 367 -13.08 14.70 8.20
N ALA A 368 -12.28 15.15 9.18
CA ALA A 368 -10.89 14.75 9.31
C ALA A 368 -10.74 13.24 9.51
N GLY A 369 -9.73 12.67 8.88
CA GLY A 369 -9.33 11.27 9.02
C GLY A 369 -10.30 10.25 8.48
N LYS A 370 -11.28 10.66 7.64
CA LYS A 370 -12.13 9.74 6.89
C LYS A 370 -11.26 8.93 5.91
N GLN A 371 -11.05 7.65 6.23
CA GLN A 371 -10.23 6.76 5.40
C GLN A 371 -10.96 6.36 4.11
N ALA A 372 -10.24 6.42 2.99
CA ALA A 372 -10.66 5.88 1.71
C ALA A 372 -10.01 4.51 1.42
N ILE A 373 -8.91 4.18 2.10
CA ILE A 373 -8.14 2.94 1.92
C ILE A 373 -8.08 2.19 3.26
N SER A 374 -8.57 0.94 3.28
CA SER A 374 -8.46 0.11 4.47
C SER A 374 -7.03 -0.34 4.68
N SER A 375 -6.41 -0.03 5.81
CA SER A 375 -5.12 -0.64 6.20
C SER A 375 -5.30 -1.86 7.12
N ALA A 376 -6.53 -2.19 7.50
CA ALA A 376 -6.88 -3.27 8.42
C ALA A 376 -7.34 -4.54 7.71
N ILE A 377 -7.18 -5.68 8.38
CA ILE A 377 -7.77 -6.95 7.96
C ILE A 377 -9.29 -6.85 8.12
N VAL A 378 -10.01 -6.91 7.00
CA VAL A 378 -11.47 -6.93 6.98
C VAL A 378 -11.95 -8.32 6.60
N GLU A 379 -12.55 -9.03 7.55
CA GLU A 379 -13.22 -10.30 7.29
C GLU A 379 -14.69 -10.02 6.97
N THR A 380 -15.12 -10.26 5.74
CA THR A 380 -16.51 -10.05 5.28
C THR A 380 -17.07 -11.31 4.61
N THR A 381 -18.39 -11.49 4.67
CA THR A 381 -19.10 -12.56 3.94
C THR A 381 -19.63 -12.01 2.61
N GLN A 382 -19.89 -12.88 1.63
CA GLN A 382 -20.32 -12.46 0.27
C GLN A 382 -21.60 -11.62 0.23
N SER A 383 -22.45 -11.71 1.26
CA SER A 383 -23.72 -11.00 1.40
C SER A 383 -23.66 -9.81 2.36
N ALA A 384 -22.52 -9.56 3.02
CA ALA A 384 -22.41 -8.45 3.96
C ALA A 384 -22.23 -7.12 3.22
N PRO A 385 -22.84 -6.02 3.72
CA PRO A 385 -22.62 -4.70 3.17
C PRO A 385 -21.13 -4.33 3.20
N ARG A 386 -20.72 -3.44 2.29
CA ARG A 386 -19.34 -2.91 2.29
C ARG A 386 -19.04 -2.30 3.65
N VAL A 387 -17.89 -2.66 4.22
CA VAL A 387 -17.46 -2.15 5.52
C VAL A 387 -17.15 -0.67 5.38
N LYS A 388 -17.81 0.16 6.18
CA LYS A 388 -17.46 1.58 6.33
C LYS A 388 -16.16 1.67 7.12
N LEU A 389 -15.21 2.41 6.58
CA LEU A 389 -13.91 2.61 7.22
C LEU A 389 -14.02 3.61 8.37
N PRO A 390 -13.24 3.43 9.45
CA PRO A 390 -13.27 4.35 10.57
C PRO A 390 -12.67 5.70 10.20
N HIS A 391 -13.02 6.73 10.95
CA HIS A 391 -12.24 7.95 10.96
C HIS A 391 -11.11 7.78 11.96
N SER A 392 -9.88 7.92 11.49
CA SER A 392 -8.70 7.57 12.27
C SER A 392 -7.65 8.67 12.29
N PHE A 393 -6.82 8.64 13.32
CA PHE A 393 -5.58 9.39 13.42
C PHE A 393 -4.40 8.42 13.39
N THR A 394 -3.30 8.83 12.76
CA THR A 394 -2.01 8.11 12.82
C THR A 394 -0.88 9.12 12.99
N PHE A 395 0.26 8.67 13.50
CA PHE A 395 1.42 9.54 13.74
C PHE A 395 2.06 10.02 12.43
N MET A 396 2.19 9.14 11.44
CA MET A 396 2.68 9.42 10.08
C MET A 396 1.86 8.64 9.06
N GLY A 397 0.66 9.14 8.74
CA GLY A 397 -0.32 8.42 7.96
C GLY A 397 0.11 8.05 6.54
N GLN A 398 -0.44 6.94 6.06
CA GLN A 398 -0.21 6.48 4.70
C GLN A 398 -0.94 7.40 3.72
N SER A 399 -0.25 7.83 2.68
CA SER A 399 -0.84 8.68 1.65
C SER A 399 -1.87 7.93 0.82
N PHE A 400 -2.92 8.65 0.44
CA PHE A 400 -3.86 8.19 -0.56
C PHE A 400 -3.19 8.06 -1.93
N THR A 401 -3.36 6.92 -2.59
CA THR A 401 -2.98 6.74 -4.00
C THR A 401 -4.17 6.27 -4.81
N MET A 402 -4.35 6.85 -6.00
CA MET A 402 -5.48 6.56 -6.90
C MET A 402 -5.53 5.07 -7.26
N ASP A 403 -4.37 4.45 -7.49
CA ASP A 403 -4.28 3.01 -7.81
C ASP A 403 -4.76 2.15 -6.64
N SER A 404 -4.34 2.47 -5.41
CA SER A 404 -4.79 1.73 -4.22
C SER A 404 -6.28 1.89 -4.00
N TRP A 405 -6.82 3.09 -4.18
CA TRP A 405 -8.26 3.34 -4.08
C TRP A 405 -9.04 2.58 -5.16
N ALA A 406 -8.63 2.68 -6.43
CA ALA A 406 -9.27 1.99 -7.54
C ALA A 406 -9.21 0.47 -7.35
N MET A 407 -8.09 -0.06 -6.86
CA MET A 407 -7.92 -1.47 -6.56
C MET A 407 -8.83 -1.92 -5.42
N VAL A 408 -8.92 -1.16 -4.31
CA VAL A 408 -9.84 -1.46 -3.20
C VAL A 408 -11.30 -1.41 -3.64
N LYS A 409 -11.67 -0.46 -4.51
CA LYS A 409 -13.05 -0.31 -5.01
C LYS A 409 -13.42 -1.37 -6.05
N SER A 410 -12.49 -1.74 -6.93
CA SER A 410 -12.72 -2.68 -8.04
C SER A 410 -12.56 -4.14 -7.60
N VAL A 411 -11.59 -4.42 -6.73
CA VAL A 411 -11.38 -5.73 -6.12
C VAL A 411 -12.23 -5.79 -4.86
N GLY A 412 -13.54 -5.88 -5.04
CA GLY A 412 -14.45 -6.22 -3.95
C GLY A 412 -14.01 -7.55 -3.32
N ILE A 413 -13.63 -7.52 -2.04
CA ILE A 413 -13.28 -8.70 -1.25
C ILE A 413 -14.54 -9.57 -1.11
N LYS A 414 -14.79 -10.42 -2.12
CA LYS A 414 -15.69 -11.58 -2.04
C LYS A 414 -14.93 -12.89 -1.85
N ARG A 415 -13.62 -12.84 -1.55
CA ARG A 415 -12.80 -14.04 -1.33
C ARG A 415 -12.72 -14.39 0.14
N ASN A 416 -13.43 -15.45 0.49
CA ASN A 416 -13.22 -16.22 1.71
C ASN A 416 -11.80 -16.80 1.66
N CYS A 417 -10.80 -16.12 2.23
CA CYS A 417 -9.44 -16.66 2.35
C CYS A 417 -9.29 -17.42 3.66
N SER A 418 -10.14 -18.42 3.88
CA SER A 418 -9.89 -19.47 4.87
C SER A 418 -8.97 -20.52 4.23
N GLY A 419 -7.66 -20.32 4.33
CA GLY A 419 -6.66 -21.29 3.89
C GLY A 419 -5.68 -20.74 2.87
N ARG A 420 -4.40 -20.67 3.27
CA ARG A 420 -3.18 -20.48 2.47
C ARG A 420 -3.33 -19.75 1.12
N GLY A 421 -2.88 -18.48 1.11
CA GLY A 421 -2.28 -17.88 -0.09
C GLY A 421 -3.15 -16.88 -0.85
N CYS A 422 -3.34 -15.68 -0.30
CA CYS A 422 -3.31 -14.48 -1.13
C CYS A 422 -1.92 -13.85 -0.98
N PRO A 423 -1.21 -13.52 -2.07
CA PRO A 423 0.12 -12.93 -1.96
C PRO A 423 0.04 -11.56 -1.26
N PRO A 424 0.87 -11.30 -0.23
CA PRO A 424 0.88 -10.03 0.50
C PRO A 424 1.28 -8.79 -0.34
N TRP A 425 1.68 -8.97 -1.60
CA TRP A 425 1.97 -7.86 -2.51
C TRP A 425 0.72 -7.22 -3.13
N MET A 426 -0.46 -7.79 -2.90
CA MET A 426 -1.72 -7.35 -3.51
C MET A 426 -2.52 -6.35 -2.63
N TRP A 427 -2.03 -6.05 -1.42
CA TRP A 427 -2.73 -5.24 -0.42
C TRP A 427 -1.85 -4.07 0.03
N HIS A 428 -2.14 -2.88 -0.48
CA HIS A 428 -1.71 -1.57 0.05
C HIS A 428 -0.24 -1.16 -0.17
N PHE A 429 -0.04 -0.22 -1.10
CA PHE A 429 1.22 0.50 -1.34
C PHE A 429 1.04 2.01 -1.08
N PRO A 430 1.76 2.57 -0.10
CA PRO A 430 2.00 4.01 -0.02
C PRO A 430 3.48 4.39 -0.15
N PHE A 431 4.37 3.44 -0.43
CA PHE A 431 5.75 3.72 -0.83
C PHE A 431 5.96 3.17 -2.25
N SER A 432 6.32 4.06 -3.15
CA SER A 432 6.18 4.03 -4.62
C SER A 432 7.05 3.02 -5.39
N GLU A 433 7.30 1.83 -4.85
CA GLU A 433 8.45 1.02 -5.30
C GLU A 433 8.18 -0.22 -6.14
N THR A 434 6.96 -0.49 -6.63
CA THR A 434 6.76 -1.73 -7.40
C THR A 434 5.84 -1.62 -8.60
N MET A 435 6.40 -1.09 -9.69
CA MET A 435 6.26 -1.70 -11.01
C MET A 435 7.66 -1.75 -11.63
N MET A 436 8.12 -2.95 -12.02
CA MET A 436 9.34 -3.21 -12.82
C MET A 436 10.66 -3.55 -12.08
N ARG A 437 10.64 -4.49 -11.13
CA ARG A 437 11.82 -5.33 -10.87
C ARG A 437 11.48 -6.80 -11.13
N GLN A 438 11.90 -7.31 -12.29
CA GLN A 438 12.00 -8.76 -12.53
C GLN A 438 13.18 -9.27 -11.70
N ASP A 439 12.89 -9.84 -10.54
CA ASP A 439 13.91 -10.49 -9.70
C ASP A 439 14.25 -11.86 -10.34
N SER A 440 15.44 -11.98 -10.91
CA SER A 440 15.92 -13.15 -11.65
C SER A 440 16.48 -14.24 -10.72
N ARG A 441 15.72 -14.67 -9.72
CA ARG A 441 16.10 -15.79 -8.83
C ARG A 441 15.06 -16.92 -8.85
N PRO A 442 15.47 -18.18 -9.03
CA PRO A 442 14.55 -19.30 -9.11
C PRO A 442 13.89 -19.56 -7.74
N ILE A 443 12.55 -19.56 -7.72
CA ILE A 443 11.75 -20.03 -6.59
C ILE A 443 11.47 -21.52 -6.84
N GLU A 444 12.08 -22.41 -6.06
CA GLU A 444 11.68 -23.82 -6.00
C GLU A 444 10.28 -23.92 -5.36
N LEU A 445 9.26 -24.16 -6.18
CA LEU A 445 7.92 -24.53 -5.73
C LEU A 445 7.76 -26.04 -5.86
N LYS A 446 7.96 -26.78 -4.76
CA LYS A 446 7.47 -28.16 -4.64
C LYS A 446 5.95 -28.12 -4.48
N MET A 447 5.22 -28.48 -5.54
CA MET A 447 3.78 -28.75 -5.48
C MET A 447 3.54 -30.25 -5.28
N ASP A 448 3.13 -30.65 -4.07
CA ASP A 448 2.49 -31.95 -3.85
C ASP A 448 0.99 -31.80 -4.14
N MET A 449 0.56 -32.24 -5.33
CA MET A 449 -0.85 -32.38 -5.68
C MET A 449 -1.28 -33.83 -5.45
N LYS A 450 -2.00 -34.09 -4.35
CA LYS A 450 -2.87 -35.27 -4.23
C LYS A 450 -4.24 -34.93 -4.84
N CYS A 451 -4.48 -35.35 -6.07
CA CYS A 451 -5.81 -35.37 -6.67
C CYS A 451 -6.37 -36.80 -6.56
N SER A 452 -7.34 -37.02 -5.67
CA SER A 452 -8.07 -38.27 -5.56
C SER A 452 -9.18 -38.34 -6.62
N ALA A 453 -8.84 -38.75 -7.84
CA ALA A 453 -9.73 -39.42 -8.78
C ALA A 453 -8.89 -39.85 -9.99
N MET A 454 -8.89 -41.16 -10.27
CA MET A 454 -8.10 -41.88 -11.29
C MET A 454 -6.62 -42.09 -10.90
N GLY A 455 -6.34 -43.28 -10.38
CA GLY A 455 -5.00 -43.76 -10.09
C GLY A 455 -4.21 -44.02 -11.36
N LEU A 456 -3.30 -43.11 -11.69
CA LEU A 456 -2.14 -43.34 -12.55
C LEU A 456 -1.00 -42.47 -11.99
N ASN A 457 0.00 -43.10 -11.37
CA ASN A 457 1.24 -42.44 -10.96
C ASN A 457 2.11 -42.24 -12.20
N THR A 458 2.45 -40.99 -12.52
CA THR A 458 3.51 -40.70 -13.50
C THR A 458 4.37 -39.56 -12.97
N SER A 459 5.62 -39.86 -12.64
CA SER A 459 6.64 -38.88 -12.26
C SER A 459 7.41 -38.46 -13.50
N ILE A 460 7.37 -37.18 -13.87
CA ILE A 460 8.27 -36.59 -14.88
C ILE A 460 9.28 -35.73 -14.14
N ILE A 461 10.53 -36.21 -14.08
CA ILE A 461 11.69 -35.47 -13.59
C ILE A 461 12.30 -34.74 -14.79
N LEU A 462 12.21 -33.41 -14.83
CA LEU A 462 13.00 -32.57 -15.74
C LEU A 462 14.11 -31.89 -14.93
N GLN A 463 15.25 -32.55 -14.82
CA GLN A 463 16.53 -31.91 -14.47
C GLN A 463 17.06 -31.19 -15.71
N ARG A 464 17.32 -29.88 -15.63
CA ARG A 464 18.15 -29.20 -16.64
C ARG A 464 19.59 -29.19 -16.13
N ARG A 465 20.46 -29.92 -16.85
CA ARG A 465 21.92 -29.90 -16.67
C ARG A 465 22.44 -28.47 -16.85
N GLU A 466 23.33 -28.08 -15.94
CA GLU A 466 24.22 -26.94 -16.07
C GLU A 466 25.16 -27.14 -17.28
N THR A 467 25.15 -26.18 -18.20
CA THR A 467 26.28 -25.73 -19.01
C THR A 467 26.00 -24.32 -19.47
#